data_AF-A0A5C8PJR5-F1
#
_entry.id   AF-A0A5C8PJR5-F1
#
_cell.length_a   1.000
_cell.length_b   1.000
_cell.length_c   1.000
_cell.angle_alpha   90.00
_cell.angle_beta   90.00
_cell.angle_gamma   90.00
#
_symmetry.space_group_name_H-M   'P 1'
#
loop_
_entity.id
_entity.type
_entity.pdbx_description
1 polymer ?
#
loop_
_entity_poly.entity_id
_entity_poly.type
_entity_poly.pdbx_seq_one_letter_code
_entity_poly.pdbx_strand_id
1 'polypeptide(L)'
;MGVSIEDIRSGLKAMQNNTKYKNKKTQMDTTNFGKLVGDLNTWLETNGKDTAGTSNEKKDVARVIHYEFKQSFIPWPEGKIGEFMTATFQPLVVTAPTGPQYTNLATVYTNKEAPDVRADVVRVLRVQDKTHSTHGANFSSNQTLRQIIDNVIAKVQGQAEVQRVQGLLRQHYPGYL
;
A
#
# COMPACT_ATOMS: atom_id res chain seq x y z
N MET A 1 3.12 1.50 11.42
CA MET A 1 2.65 0.93 10.14
C MET A 1 3.90 0.50 9.39
N GLY A 2 3.80 -0.53 8.55
CA GLY A 2 4.92 -0.97 7.73
C GLY A 2 4.90 -0.23 6.40
N VAL A 3 6.04 -0.19 5.71
CA VAL A 3 6.12 0.43 4.37
C VAL A 3 5.16 -0.26 3.40
N SER A 4 4.42 0.52 2.59
CA SER A 4 3.50 -0.04 1.61
C SER A 4 4.22 -0.49 0.33
N ILE A 5 3.65 -1.47 -0.38
CA ILE A 5 4.17 -1.92 -1.69
C ILE A 5 4.19 -0.77 -2.71
N GLU A 6 3.21 0.14 -2.66
CA GLU A 6 3.16 1.31 -3.55
C GLU A 6 4.27 2.31 -3.27
N ASP A 7 4.63 2.51 -2.00
CA ASP A 7 5.74 3.38 -1.62
C ASP A 7 7.08 2.76 -2.04
N ILE A 8 7.24 1.44 -1.86
CA ILE A 8 8.39 0.69 -2.39
C ILE A 8 8.51 0.85 -3.91
N ARG A 9 7.41 0.65 -4.65
CA ARG A 9 7.37 0.79 -6.11
C ARG A 9 7.75 2.21 -6.55
N SER A 10 7.18 3.21 -5.89
CA SER A 10 7.44 4.62 -6.19
C SER A 10 8.90 4.99 -5.95
N GLY A 11 9.46 4.56 -4.82
CA GLY A 11 10.87 4.78 -4.49
C GLY A 11 11.80 4.08 -5.47
N LEU A 12 11.57 2.81 -5.79
CA LEU A 12 12.37 2.07 -6.78
C LEU A 12 12.30 2.73 -8.17
N LYS A 13 11.13 3.22 -8.60
CA LYS A 13 10.98 3.95 -9.87
C LYS A 13 11.75 5.28 -9.86
N ALA A 14 11.76 6.01 -8.75
CA ALA A 14 12.57 7.22 -8.60
C ALA A 14 14.07 6.88 -8.66
N MET A 15 14.49 5.80 -8.00
CA MET A 15 15.87 5.34 -7.99
C MET A 15 16.35 4.90 -9.38
N GLN A 16 15.50 4.25 -10.20
CA GLN A 16 15.84 3.88 -11.58
C GLN A 16 16.30 5.08 -12.43
N ASN A 17 15.76 6.27 -12.14
CA ASN A 17 16.05 7.50 -12.85
C ASN A 17 17.21 8.31 -12.24
N ASN A 18 17.66 7.94 -11.04
CA ASN A 18 18.79 8.57 -10.35
C ASN A 18 20.11 8.21 -11.05
N THR A 19 21.04 9.16 -11.19
CA THR A 19 22.37 8.96 -11.82
C THR A 19 23.17 7.80 -11.22
N LYS A 20 22.91 7.42 -9.96
CA LYS A 20 23.51 6.27 -9.29
C LYS A 20 23.16 4.93 -9.95
N TYR A 21 21.91 4.76 -10.43
CA TYR A 21 21.37 3.51 -10.99
C TYR A 21 20.95 3.60 -12.46
N LYS A 22 20.76 4.81 -12.98
CA LYS A 22 20.40 5.07 -14.37
C LYS A 22 21.42 4.42 -15.30
N ASN A 23 20.93 3.62 -16.26
CA ASN A 23 21.72 2.85 -17.22
C ASN A 23 22.65 1.77 -16.62
N LYS A 24 22.65 1.58 -15.30
CA LYS A 24 23.38 0.49 -14.64
C LYS A 24 22.43 -0.69 -14.46
N LYS A 25 22.24 -1.46 -15.55
CA LYS A 25 21.39 -2.66 -15.60
C LYS A 25 21.78 -3.76 -14.61
N THR A 26 22.88 -3.58 -13.91
CA THR A 26 23.60 -4.66 -13.26
C THR A 26 24.28 -4.15 -12.00
N GLN A 27 23.77 -4.55 -10.83
CA GLN A 27 24.57 -4.94 -9.65
C GLN A 27 23.66 -5.11 -8.42
N MET A 28 23.19 -6.34 -8.20
CA MET A 28 22.72 -6.79 -6.89
C MET A 28 23.37 -8.13 -6.56
N ASP A 29 24.59 -8.08 -6.05
CA ASP A 29 25.02 -9.12 -5.10
C ASP A 29 24.30 -8.85 -3.76
N THR A 30 24.41 -9.77 -2.80
CA THR A 30 23.86 -9.63 -1.45
C THR A 30 24.29 -8.34 -0.74
N THR A 31 25.51 -7.87 -0.97
CA THR A 31 26.06 -6.60 -0.44
C THR A 31 25.36 -5.37 -1.04
N ASN A 32 24.95 -5.45 -2.30
CA ASN A 32 24.31 -4.36 -3.04
C ASN A 32 22.79 -4.32 -2.83
N PHE A 33 22.14 -5.44 -2.54
CA PHE A 33 20.73 -5.45 -2.12
C PHE A 33 20.53 -4.69 -0.80
N GLY A 34 21.42 -4.91 0.18
CA GLY A 34 21.40 -4.14 1.44
C GLY A 34 21.59 -2.63 1.22
N LYS A 35 22.50 -2.25 0.32
CA LYS A 35 22.69 -0.84 -0.06
C LYS A 35 21.46 -0.25 -0.75
N LEU A 36 20.86 -0.98 -1.68
CA LEU A 36 19.61 -0.55 -2.34
C LEU A 36 18.50 -0.32 -1.33
N VAL A 37 18.29 -1.25 -0.39
CA VAL A 37 17.30 -1.09 0.68
C VAL A 37 17.62 0.15 1.52
N GLY A 38 18.90 0.39 1.83
CA GLY A 38 19.33 1.61 2.52
C GLY A 38 19.00 2.88 1.73
N ASP A 39 19.35 2.93 0.44
CA ASP A 39 19.07 4.07 -0.43
C ASP A 39 17.56 4.29 -0.65
N LEU A 40 16.78 3.20 -0.72
CA LEU A 40 15.31 3.23 -0.75
C LEU A 40 14.76 3.80 0.56
N ASN A 41 15.28 3.38 1.71
CA ASN A 41 14.86 3.88 3.02
C ASN A 41 15.17 5.38 3.16
N THR A 42 16.33 5.85 2.70
CA THR A 42 16.63 7.29 2.64
C THR A 42 15.63 8.04 1.78
N TRP A 43 15.25 7.51 0.62
CA TRP A 43 14.22 8.12 -0.22
C TRP A 43 12.85 8.13 0.47
N LEU A 44 12.45 7.02 1.09
CA LEU A 44 11.19 6.89 1.83
C LEU A 44 11.11 7.90 2.97
N GLU A 45 12.14 7.98 3.80
CA GLU A 45 12.26 8.96 4.90
C GLU A 45 12.16 10.40 4.40
N THR A 46 12.88 10.73 3.31
CA THR A 46 12.84 12.07 2.70
C THR A 46 11.45 12.44 2.20
N ASN A 47 10.62 11.45 1.84
CA ASN A 47 9.24 11.64 1.37
C ASN A 47 8.19 11.39 2.48
N GLY A 48 8.62 11.29 3.75
CA GLY A 48 7.73 11.09 4.89
C GLY A 48 7.02 9.74 4.92
N LYS A 49 7.68 8.69 4.40
CA LYS A 49 7.16 7.32 4.32
C LYS A 49 7.90 6.40 5.32
N ASP A 50 7.22 5.33 5.72
CA ASP A 50 7.81 4.26 6.55
C ASP A 50 8.93 3.54 5.78
N THR A 51 9.94 3.03 6.49
CA THR A 51 11.09 2.33 5.90
C THR A 51 10.89 0.81 5.81
N ALA A 52 11.54 0.17 4.85
CA ALA A 52 11.60 -1.28 4.73
C ALA A 52 12.64 -1.87 5.71
N GLY A 53 12.30 -1.91 7.00
CA GLY A 53 13.21 -2.33 8.06
C GLY A 53 13.22 -3.84 8.32
N THR A 54 12.04 -4.46 8.23
CA THR A 54 11.83 -5.88 8.58
C THR A 54 12.22 -6.83 7.44
N SER A 55 12.42 -8.12 7.77
CA SER A 55 12.73 -9.14 6.76
C SER A 55 11.58 -9.34 5.75
N ASN A 56 10.32 -9.24 6.19
CA ASN A 56 9.16 -9.34 5.30
C ASN A 56 9.07 -8.14 4.34
N GLU A 57 9.31 -6.92 4.81
CA GLU A 57 9.30 -5.73 3.94
C GLU A 57 10.46 -5.77 2.93
N LYS A 58 11.64 -6.24 3.34
CA LYS A 58 12.76 -6.49 2.43
C LYS A 58 12.43 -7.57 1.40
N LYS A 59 11.69 -8.61 1.79
CA LYS A 59 11.18 -9.62 0.86
C LYS A 59 10.20 -9.01 -0.14
N ASP A 60 9.35 -8.08 0.28
CA ASP A 60 8.46 -7.35 -0.63
C ASP A 60 9.21 -6.43 -1.58
N VAL A 61 10.28 -5.75 -1.12
CA VAL A 61 11.22 -5.02 -2.02
C VAL A 61 11.79 -5.98 -3.08
N ALA A 62 12.26 -7.15 -2.67
CA ALA A 62 12.79 -8.15 -3.59
C ALA A 62 11.73 -8.66 -4.59
N ARG A 63 10.47 -8.84 -4.15
CA ARG A 63 9.35 -9.20 -5.02
C ARG A 63 9.05 -8.12 -6.06
N VAL A 64 8.98 -6.85 -5.66
CA VAL A 64 8.75 -5.71 -6.57
C VAL A 64 9.84 -5.66 -7.64
N ILE A 65 11.10 -5.83 -7.25
CA ILE A 65 12.21 -5.88 -8.20
C ILE A 65 12.06 -7.07 -9.17
N HIS A 66 11.73 -8.26 -8.67
CA HIS A 66 11.60 -9.47 -9.49
C HIS A 66 10.55 -9.35 -10.60
N TYR A 67 9.39 -8.79 -10.28
CA TYR A 67 8.25 -8.79 -11.19
C TYR A 67 8.15 -7.51 -12.03
N GLU A 68 8.59 -6.36 -11.53
CA GLU A 68 8.35 -5.07 -12.20
C GLU A 68 9.63 -4.40 -12.73
N PHE A 69 10.79 -4.70 -12.15
CA PHE A 69 12.04 -4.02 -12.50
C PHE A 69 13.20 -4.96 -12.83
N LYS A 70 12.87 -6.21 -13.19
CA LYS A 70 13.81 -7.31 -13.43
C LYS A 70 14.96 -6.93 -14.37
N GLN A 71 14.69 -6.12 -15.40
CA GLN A 71 15.68 -5.73 -16.42
C GLN A 71 16.50 -4.49 -16.06
N SER A 72 16.05 -3.71 -15.06
CA SER A 72 16.65 -2.42 -14.73
C SER A 72 17.67 -2.51 -13.61
N PHE A 73 17.56 -3.53 -12.75
CA PHE A 73 18.32 -3.60 -11.50
C PHE A 73 19.22 -4.84 -11.37
N ILE A 74 19.10 -5.89 -12.21
CA ILE A 74 19.75 -7.19 -11.94
C ILE A 74 20.32 -7.88 -13.20
N PRO A 75 21.59 -8.34 -13.20
CA PRO A 75 22.07 -9.44 -14.05
C PRO A 75 21.71 -10.78 -13.41
N TRP A 76 21.01 -11.65 -14.13
CA TRP A 76 20.39 -12.85 -13.56
C TRP A 76 21.22 -14.11 -13.87
N PRO A 77 21.96 -14.62 -12.89
CA PRO A 77 22.07 -16.06 -12.72
C PRO A 77 21.70 -16.46 -11.28
N GLU A 78 21.23 -17.70 -11.10
CA GLU A 78 20.99 -18.38 -9.79
C GLU A 78 19.66 -18.11 -9.05
N GLY A 79 18.72 -17.37 -9.64
CA GLY A 79 17.33 -17.35 -9.13
C GLY A 79 17.17 -16.73 -7.73
N LYS A 80 18.04 -15.79 -7.33
CA LYS A 80 17.98 -15.05 -6.05
C LYS A 80 17.92 -13.54 -6.25
N ILE A 81 17.38 -12.83 -5.25
CA ILE A 81 17.48 -11.36 -5.09
C ILE A 81 17.83 -11.07 -3.64
N GLY A 82 19.05 -10.57 -3.40
CA GLY A 82 19.60 -10.48 -2.06
C GLY A 82 19.69 -11.86 -1.40
N GLU A 83 19.13 -12.00 -0.19
CA GLU A 83 19.05 -13.27 0.55
C GLU A 83 17.84 -14.15 0.15
N PHE A 84 16.96 -13.67 -0.74
CA PHE A 84 15.67 -14.32 -1.01
C PHE A 84 15.68 -15.14 -2.31
N MET A 85 15.14 -16.36 -2.26
CA MET A 85 14.95 -17.24 -3.41
C MET A 85 13.73 -16.84 -4.24
N THR A 86 13.94 -16.50 -5.52
CA THR A 86 12.85 -16.02 -6.40
C THR A 86 11.83 -17.11 -6.76
N ALA A 87 12.23 -18.38 -6.77
CA ALA A 87 11.30 -19.52 -6.93
C ALA A 87 10.21 -19.58 -5.85
N THR A 88 10.42 -18.90 -4.71
CA THR A 88 9.45 -18.82 -3.60
C THR A 88 8.58 -17.57 -3.65
N PHE A 89 8.81 -16.66 -4.61
CA PHE A 89 8.01 -15.46 -4.76
C PHE A 89 6.67 -15.78 -5.41
N GLN A 90 5.61 -15.62 -4.64
CA GLN A 90 4.27 -15.56 -5.22
C GLN A 90 4.17 -14.33 -6.15
N PRO A 91 3.51 -14.45 -7.32
CA PRO A 91 3.26 -13.32 -8.21
C PRO A 91 2.75 -12.10 -7.45
N LEU A 92 3.16 -10.91 -7.87
CA LEU A 92 2.54 -9.67 -7.42
C LEU A 92 1.12 -9.60 -8.00
N VAL A 93 0.23 -10.45 -7.50
CA VAL A 93 -1.20 -10.28 -7.71
C VAL A 93 -1.63 -9.15 -6.79
N VAL A 94 -1.33 -7.92 -7.19
CA VAL A 94 -2.10 -6.77 -6.69
C VAL A 94 -3.35 -6.69 -7.56
N THR A 95 -4.22 -7.70 -7.48
CA THR A 95 -5.63 -7.34 -7.44
C THR A 95 -5.82 -6.74 -6.05
N ALA A 96 -5.62 -5.42 -5.94
CA ALA A 96 -6.32 -4.69 -4.91
C ALA A 96 -7.77 -5.19 -4.99
N PRO A 97 -8.35 -5.72 -3.91
CA PRO A 97 -9.67 -6.31 -3.98
C PRO A 97 -10.59 -5.32 -4.69
N THR A 98 -11.17 -5.71 -5.84
CA THR A 98 -11.98 -4.80 -6.66
C THR A 98 -13.29 -4.43 -5.95
N GLY A 99 -13.60 -5.12 -4.87
CA GLY A 99 -14.66 -4.81 -3.93
C GLY A 99 -14.16 -4.60 -2.50
N PRO A 100 -15.10 -4.35 -1.57
CA PRO A 100 -14.81 -4.20 -0.16
C PRO A 100 -14.44 -5.53 0.49
N GLN A 101 -13.50 -5.50 1.43
CA GLN A 101 -13.16 -6.64 2.27
C GLN A 101 -14.20 -6.81 3.40
N TYR A 102 -14.88 -5.73 3.78
CA TYR A 102 -15.89 -5.70 4.83
C TYR A 102 -17.25 -5.35 4.22
N THR A 103 -18.23 -6.23 4.31
CA THR A 103 -19.54 -6.04 3.63
C THR A 103 -20.72 -5.99 4.58
N ASN A 104 -20.64 -6.61 5.75
CA ASN A 104 -21.74 -6.63 6.72
C ASN A 104 -21.80 -5.31 7.51
N LEU A 105 -22.80 -4.49 7.19
CA LEU A 105 -23.01 -3.18 7.79
C LEU A 105 -23.19 -3.19 9.32
N ALA A 106 -23.66 -4.31 9.88
CA ALA A 106 -23.92 -4.47 11.31
C ALA A 106 -22.72 -5.02 12.10
N THR A 107 -21.66 -5.49 11.42
CA THR A 107 -20.47 -5.99 12.11
C THR A 107 -19.81 -4.87 12.89
N VAL A 108 -19.58 -5.12 14.19
CA VAL A 108 -18.92 -4.21 15.11
C VAL A 108 -17.43 -4.49 15.10
N TYR A 109 -16.63 -3.44 14.87
CA TYR A 109 -15.18 -3.47 14.90
C TYR A 109 -14.68 -2.74 16.13
N THR A 110 -13.61 -3.26 16.72
CA THR A 110 -12.97 -2.60 17.85
C THR A 110 -12.28 -1.32 17.41
N ASN A 111 -11.99 -0.44 18.36
CA ASN A 111 -11.19 0.76 18.10
C ASN A 111 -9.79 0.47 17.51
N LYS A 112 -9.27 -0.76 17.68
CA LYS A 112 -8.02 -1.21 17.07
C LYS A 112 -8.18 -1.60 15.60
N GLU A 113 -9.33 -2.15 15.22
CA GLU A 113 -9.62 -2.62 13.85
C GLU A 113 -10.27 -1.54 12.98
N ALA A 114 -10.97 -0.59 13.59
CA ALA A 114 -11.67 0.49 12.88
C ALA A 114 -10.79 1.32 11.92
N PRO A 115 -9.49 1.59 12.20
CA PRO A 115 -8.61 2.25 11.25
C PRO A 115 -8.41 1.47 9.95
N ASP A 116 -8.22 0.15 10.03
CA ASP A 116 -8.00 -0.72 8.86
C ASP A 116 -9.29 -0.86 8.04
N VAL A 117 -10.44 -1.00 8.72
CA VAL A 117 -11.76 -1.03 8.07
C VAL A 117 -12.05 0.30 7.37
N ARG A 118 -11.73 1.44 8.00
CA ARG A 118 -11.87 2.76 7.38
C ARG A 118 -10.96 2.91 6.16
N ALA A 119 -9.72 2.42 6.22
CA ALA A 119 -8.80 2.45 5.09
C ALA A 119 -9.37 1.66 3.88
N ASP A 120 -9.98 0.50 4.13
CA ASP A 120 -10.67 -0.27 3.10
C ASP A 120 -11.87 0.48 2.52
N VAL A 121 -12.72 1.07 3.36
CA VAL A 121 -13.88 1.88 2.92
C VAL A 121 -13.45 3.07 2.06
N VAL A 122 -12.45 3.83 2.51
CA VAL A 122 -11.90 5.00 1.77
C VAL A 122 -11.36 4.57 0.41
N ARG A 123 -10.66 3.44 0.35
CA ARG A 123 -10.15 2.84 -0.89
C ARG A 123 -11.27 2.46 -1.85
N VAL A 124 -12.29 1.75 -1.36
CA VAL A 124 -13.43 1.27 -2.16
C VAL A 124 -14.25 2.43 -2.71
N LEU A 125 -14.56 3.42 -1.87
CA LEU A 125 -15.35 4.60 -2.26
C LEU A 125 -14.51 5.66 -2.99
N ARG A 126 -13.18 5.47 -3.04
CA ARG A 126 -12.21 6.39 -3.62
C ARG A 126 -12.36 7.82 -3.07
N VAL A 127 -12.56 7.94 -1.77
CA VAL A 127 -12.68 9.25 -1.10
C VAL A 127 -11.27 9.76 -0.79
N GLN A 128 -10.99 11.02 -1.08
CA GLN A 128 -9.71 11.63 -0.68
C GLN A 128 -9.80 12.10 0.78
N ASP A 129 -9.44 11.22 1.72
CA ASP A 129 -9.39 11.60 3.13
C ASP A 129 -8.02 12.23 3.46
N LYS A 130 -7.96 13.57 3.46
CA LYS A 130 -6.75 14.34 3.78
C LYS A 130 -6.45 14.41 5.29
N THR A 131 -7.30 13.84 6.14
CA THR A 131 -7.11 13.89 7.60
C THR A 131 -6.45 12.61 8.10
N HIS A 132 -5.21 12.75 8.58
CA HIS A 132 -4.35 11.73 9.21
C HIS A 132 -5.13 10.50 9.72
N SER A 133 -5.06 9.40 8.98
CA SER A 133 -5.65 8.10 9.34
C SER A 133 -4.90 7.37 10.45
N THR A 134 -3.81 7.96 10.98
CA THR A 134 -2.83 7.28 11.85
C THR A 134 -2.86 7.70 13.32
N HIS A 135 -3.64 8.71 13.71
CA HIS A 135 -3.86 9.03 15.12
C HIS A 135 -5.20 8.44 15.58
N GLY A 136 -5.13 7.43 16.46
CA GLY A 136 -6.27 6.75 17.09
C GLY A 136 -7.15 7.62 18.01
N ALA A 137 -7.20 8.94 17.77
CA ALA A 137 -7.96 9.90 18.57
C ALA A 137 -9.44 10.05 18.12
N ASN A 138 -9.83 9.48 16.96
CA ASN A 138 -11.21 9.57 16.45
C ASN A 138 -12.06 8.31 16.66
N PHE A 139 -11.49 7.25 17.27
CA PHE A 139 -12.19 5.98 17.52
C PHE A 139 -12.19 5.71 19.03
N SER A 140 -13.00 6.48 19.77
CA SER A 140 -13.13 6.35 21.22
C SER A 140 -13.97 5.15 21.66
N SER A 141 -14.63 4.46 20.72
CA SER A 141 -15.50 3.31 20.98
C SER A 141 -15.53 2.36 19.78
N ASN A 142 -16.05 1.15 20.02
CA ASN A 142 -16.34 0.20 18.96
C ASN A 142 -17.38 0.77 18.00
N GLN A 143 -17.20 0.53 16.71
CA GLN A 143 -18.06 1.07 15.65
C GLN A 143 -18.50 -0.02 14.69
N THR A 144 -19.73 0.09 14.21
CA THR A 144 -20.21 -0.74 13.10
C THR A 144 -19.59 -0.30 11.78
N LEU A 145 -19.54 -1.19 10.79
CA LEU A 145 -19.16 -0.82 9.42
C LEU A 145 -19.99 0.35 8.90
N ARG A 146 -21.31 0.38 9.21
CA ARG A 146 -22.18 1.50 8.83
C ARG A 146 -21.69 2.84 9.38
N GLN A 147 -21.38 2.90 10.68
CA GLN A 147 -20.87 4.11 11.32
C GLN A 147 -19.51 4.54 10.73
N ILE A 148 -18.66 3.58 10.37
CA ILE A 148 -17.38 3.88 9.72
C ILE A 148 -17.61 4.47 8.33
N ILE A 149 -18.55 3.94 7.54
CA ILE A 149 -18.93 4.49 6.24
C ILE A 149 -19.50 5.90 6.40
N ASP A 150 -20.41 6.12 7.36
CA ASP A 150 -20.99 7.44 7.67
C ASP A 150 -19.89 8.49 7.92
N ASN A 151 -18.88 8.14 8.72
CA ASN A 151 -17.75 9.01 9.05
C ASN A 151 -16.88 9.36 7.83
N VAL A 152 -16.78 8.45 6.85
CA VAL A 152 -16.04 8.68 5.60
C VAL A 152 -16.84 9.60 4.68
N ILE A 153 -18.14 9.33 4.50
CA ILE A 153 -18.97 10.07 3.55
C ILE A 153 -19.32 11.48 4.05
N ALA A 154 -19.36 11.71 5.37
CA ALA A 154 -19.60 13.02 5.96
C ALA A 154 -18.56 14.07 5.54
N LYS A 155 -17.39 13.62 5.08
CA LYS A 155 -16.29 14.48 4.61
C LYS A 155 -16.36 14.78 3.10
N VAL A 156 -17.25 14.11 2.38
CA VAL A 156 -17.39 14.28 0.93
C VAL A 156 -18.15 15.58 0.66
N GLN A 157 -17.53 16.48 -0.08
CA GLN A 157 -18.09 17.79 -0.42
C GLN A 157 -18.21 17.96 -1.94
N GLY A 158 -19.22 18.71 -2.38
CA GLY A 158 -19.50 18.97 -3.78
C GLY A 158 -20.47 17.94 -4.39
N GLN A 159 -21.49 18.44 -5.08
CA GLN A 159 -22.62 17.65 -5.58
C GLN A 159 -22.19 16.51 -6.53
N ALA A 160 -21.24 16.76 -7.42
CA ALA A 160 -20.73 15.75 -8.35
C ALA A 160 -20.01 14.60 -7.62
N GLU A 161 -19.23 14.92 -6.59
CA GLU A 161 -18.50 13.93 -5.81
C GLU A 161 -19.45 13.12 -4.92
N VAL A 162 -20.46 13.76 -4.33
CA VAL A 162 -21.53 13.09 -3.59
C VAL A 162 -22.25 12.07 -4.47
N GLN A 163 -22.62 12.44 -5.70
CA GLN A 163 -23.28 11.52 -6.64
C GLN A 163 -22.37 10.35 -7.04
N ARG A 164 -21.08 10.60 -7.27
CA ARG A 164 -20.09 9.55 -7.56
C ARG A 164 -19.97 8.55 -6.41
N VAL A 165 -19.83 9.06 -5.18
CA VAL A 165 -19.71 8.21 -3.98
C VAL A 165 -20.99 7.43 -3.73
N GLN A 166 -22.17 8.02 -3.94
CA GLN A 166 -23.45 7.32 -3.87
C GLN A 166 -23.55 6.16 -4.88
N GLY A 167 -23.02 6.34 -6.10
CA GLY A 167 -22.93 5.26 -7.09
C GLY A 167 -22.09 4.08 -6.59
N LEU A 168 -20.93 4.36 -6.01
CA LEU A 168 -20.05 3.32 -5.45
C LEU A 168 -20.64 2.67 -4.19
N LEU A 169 -21.35 3.42 -3.35
CA LEU A 169 -22.07 2.86 -2.19
C LEU A 169 -23.12 1.84 -2.61
N ARG A 170 -23.93 2.15 -3.64
CA ARG A 170 -24.92 1.20 -4.19
C ARG A 170 -24.26 -0.05 -4.76
N GLN A 171 -23.12 0.11 -5.42
CA GLN A 171 -22.40 -0.99 -6.05
C GLN A 171 -21.75 -1.93 -5.02
N HIS A 172 -21.15 -1.38 -3.96
CA HIS A 172 -20.28 -2.13 -3.06
C HIS A 172 -20.89 -2.44 -1.70
N TYR A 173 -21.88 -1.66 -1.26
CA TYR A 173 -22.55 -1.82 0.03
C TYR A 173 -24.08 -1.82 -0.15
N PRO A 174 -24.64 -2.85 -0.82
CA PRO A 174 -26.08 -2.96 -1.00
C PRO A 174 -26.79 -3.02 0.37
N GLY A 175 -27.78 -2.15 0.58
CA GLY A 175 -28.48 -1.99 1.86
C GLY A 175 -27.98 -0.86 2.76
N TYR A 176 -26.98 -0.09 2.32
CA TYR A 176 -26.54 1.11 3.05
C TYR A 176 -27.49 2.30 2.87
N LEU A 177 -28.00 2.50 1.64
CA LEU A 177 -28.97 3.53 1.27
C LEU A 177 -30.41 3.10 1.56
#